data_AF-A0A0R1LDT6-F1
#
_entry.id   AF-A0A0R1LDT6-F1
#
_cell.length_a   1.000
_cell.length_b   1.000
_cell.length_c   1.000
_cell.angle_alpha   90.00
_cell.angle_beta   90.00
_cell.angle_gamma   90.00
#
_symmetry.space_group_name_H-M   'P 1'
#
loop_
_entity.id
_entity.type
_entity.pdbx_description
1 polymer ?
#
loop_
_entity_poly.entity_id
_entity_poly.type
_entity_poly.pdbx_seq_one_letter_code
_entity_poly.pdbx_strand_id
1 'polypeptide(L)'
;MRNLRKFLMIIGVLLIAGWGLNQLLLWFKIGVAQPTIDWHAPSETKAYPNLTAHPNAWLDVNTNRQRVYVKDGRQTLYTMYCSTGTGMNATPTGTFHIQAERGKVFYNPTSGEGARYWVSWKDHGVYLFHSVPIDKHGAYIPKEAEQLGKTGASHGCVRLSVADAQWVYQHVPYGMKVVIHA
;
A
#
# COMPACT_ATOMS: atom_id res chain seq x y z
N MET A 1 -53.81 -14.19 -1.75
CA MET A 1 -53.35 -12.84 -1.36
C MET A 1 -51.83 -12.77 -1.49
N ARG A 2 -51.34 -11.88 -2.38
CA ARG A 2 -49.98 -11.32 -2.54
C ARG A 2 -48.85 -12.32 -2.91
N ASN A 3 -48.57 -12.54 -4.20
CA ASN A 3 -47.68 -11.78 -5.14
C ASN A 3 -46.19 -11.97 -4.83
N LEU A 4 -45.44 -12.82 -5.55
CA LEU A 4 -44.89 -12.65 -6.91
C LEU A 4 -43.83 -11.53 -7.02
N ARG A 5 -42.55 -11.92 -7.10
CA ARG A 5 -41.52 -11.23 -7.90
C ARG A 5 -40.53 -12.25 -8.47
N LYS A 6 -40.87 -12.77 -9.65
CA LYS A 6 -39.92 -13.39 -10.59
C LYS A 6 -39.08 -12.26 -11.20
N PHE A 7 -37.76 -12.30 -11.03
CA PHE A 7 -36.85 -11.38 -11.71
C PHE A 7 -36.54 -11.99 -13.09
N LEU A 8 -37.39 -11.69 -14.07
CA LEU A 8 -37.13 -11.99 -15.48
C LEU A 8 -36.43 -10.78 -16.08
N MET A 9 -35.12 -10.89 -16.30
CA MET A 9 -34.34 -9.86 -17.00
C MET A 9 -34.63 -10.00 -18.49
N ILE A 10 -35.63 -9.25 -18.98
CA ILE A 10 -35.95 -9.17 -20.40
C ILE A 10 -34.85 -8.35 -21.07
N ILE A 11 -33.99 -9.00 -21.84
CA ILE A 11 -33.08 -8.34 -22.79
C ILE A 11 -33.95 -7.85 -23.95
N GLY A 12 -34.26 -6.57 -23.95
CA GLY A 12 -34.88 -5.90 -25.09
C GLY A 12 -33.87 -5.77 -26.22
N VAL A 13 -34.01 -6.61 -27.25
CA VAL A 13 -33.42 -6.35 -28.57
C VAL A 13 -34.33 -5.35 -29.27
N LEU A 14 -33.87 -4.12 -29.46
CA LEU A 14 -34.54 -3.13 -30.30
C LEU A 14 -33.62 -2.78 -31.48
N LEU A 15 -34.13 -3.11 -32.66
CA LEU A 15 -33.52 -2.88 -33.96
C LEU A 15 -33.42 -1.39 -34.27
N ILE A 16 -32.32 -1.09 -34.94
CA ILE A 16 -31.74 0.20 -35.30
C ILE A 16 -32.62 0.93 -36.34
N ALA A 17 -32.85 2.23 -36.16
CA ALA A 17 -33.22 3.12 -37.26
C ALA A 17 -32.69 4.54 -37.02
N GLY A 18 -31.48 4.80 -37.55
CA GLY A 18 -31.09 6.10 -38.07
C GLY A 18 -30.72 7.21 -37.08
N TRP A 19 -29.60 7.88 -37.39
CA TRP A 19 -29.16 9.21 -36.92
C TRP A 19 -28.46 9.26 -35.54
N GLY A 20 -27.12 9.26 -35.58
CA GLY A 20 -26.28 9.82 -34.52
C GLY A 20 -25.31 8.83 -33.87
N LEU A 21 -24.16 8.58 -34.51
CA LEU A 21 -23.05 7.75 -34.01
C LEU A 21 -22.30 8.35 -32.79
N ASN A 22 -22.94 9.20 -31.98
CA ASN A 22 -22.27 9.94 -30.90
C ASN A 22 -22.91 9.77 -29.51
N GLN A 23 -23.79 8.79 -29.31
CA GLN A 23 -24.41 8.51 -28.00
C GLN A 23 -23.97 7.19 -27.36
N LEU A 24 -23.10 6.42 -28.01
CA LEU A 24 -22.63 5.12 -27.48
C LEU A 24 -21.45 5.24 -26.49
N LEU A 25 -20.85 6.43 -26.36
CA LEU A 25 -19.69 6.67 -25.47
C LEU A 25 -20.07 7.20 -24.08
N LEU A 26 -21.36 7.45 -23.80
CA LEU A 26 -21.80 8.04 -22.52
C LEU A 26 -22.11 7.00 -21.41
N TRP A 27 -22.07 5.70 -21.72
CA TRP A 27 -22.49 4.65 -20.77
C TRP A 27 -21.32 3.92 -20.08
N PHE A 28 -20.08 4.20 -20.49
CA PHE A 28 -18.86 3.64 -19.89
C PHE A 28 -18.15 4.62 -18.92
N LYS A 29 -18.90 5.53 -18.31
CA LYS A 29 -18.42 6.36 -17.17
C LYS A 29 -19.20 6.09 -15.89
N ILE A 30 -19.62 4.86 -15.66
CA ILE A 30 -19.86 4.41 -14.28
C ILE A 30 -18.47 4.30 -13.66
N GLY A 31 -18.06 5.32 -12.92
CA GLY A 31 -16.84 5.30 -12.13
C GLY A 31 -16.90 4.07 -11.24
N VAL A 32 -16.14 3.04 -11.60
CA VAL A 32 -15.86 1.93 -10.70
C VAL A 32 -15.13 2.57 -9.53
N ALA A 33 -15.84 2.79 -8.43
CA ALA A 33 -15.23 3.16 -7.17
C ALA A 33 -14.10 2.15 -6.94
N GLN A 34 -12.86 2.62 -6.96
CA GLN A 34 -11.72 1.77 -6.65
C GLN A 34 -12.03 1.11 -5.30
N PRO A 35 -11.96 -0.24 -5.20
CA PRO A 35 -12.22 -0.90 -3.93
C PRO A 35 -11.32 -0.27 -2.86
N THR A 36 -11.92 0.07 -1.73
CA THR A 36 -11.19 0.64 -0.60
C THR A 36 -10.12 -0.36 -0.17
N ILE A 37 -8.86 0.09 -0.15
CA ILE A 37 -7.75 -0.73 0.34
C ILE A 37 -8.02 -1.06 1.81
N ASP A 38 -8.09 -2.35 2.12
CA ASP A 38 -8.10 -2.84 3.49
C ASP A 38 -6.66 -2.74 4.03
N TRP A 39 -6.39 -1.67 4.77
CA TRP A 39 -5.07 -1.39 5.33
C TRP A 39 -4.70 -2.31 6.51
N HIS A 40 -5.60 -3.20 6.95
CA HIS A 40 -5.24 -4.29 7.86
C HIS A 40 -4.71 -5.52 7.13
N ALA A 41 -5.18 -5.78 5.91
CA ALA A 41 -4.90 -6.99 5.14
C ALA A 41 -3.62 -6.89 4.30
N PRO A 42 -3.08 -8.03 3.81
CA PRO A 42 -2.00 -8.04 2.82
C PRO A 42 -2.36 -7.28 1.54
N SER A 43 -1.35 -6.67 0.90
CA SER A 43 -1.57 -5.91 -0.35
C SER A 43 -1.91 -6.76 -1.57
N GLU A 44 -1.50 -8.02 -1.58
CA GLU A 44 -1.83 -9.01 -2.61
C GLU A 44 -2.45 -10.26 -1.97
N THR A 45 -3.31 -10.94 -2.73
CA THR A 45 -3.94 -12.20 -2.31
C THR A 45 -3.01 -13.42 -2.36
N LYS A 46 -1.88 -13.31 -3.06
CA LYS A 46 -0.88 -14.36 -3.12
C LYS A 46 -0.05 -14.40 -1.83
N ALA A 47 0.57 -15.54 -1.56
CA ALA A 47 1.45 -15.68 -0.40
C ALA A 47 2.67 -14.73 -0.50
N TYR A 48 3.14 -14.27 0.65
CA TYR A 48 4.42 -13.57 0.74
C TYR A 48 5.58 -14.47 0.30
N PRO A 49 6.67 -13.90 -0.24
CA PRO A 49 7.79 -14.69 -0.71
C PRO A 49 8.58 -15.27 0.46
N ASN A 50 9.13 -16.47 0.29
CA ASN A 50 10.10 -17.02 1.21
C ASN A 50 11.50 -16.48 0.89
N LEU A 51 11.99 -15.52 1.69
CA LEU A 51 13.29 -14.88 1.46
C LEU A 51 14.49 -15.83 1.58
N THR A 52 14.36 -16.98 2.26
CA THR A 52 15.46 -17.97 2.28
C THR A 52 15.69 -18.61 0.91
N ALA A 53 14.66 -18.66 0.06
CA ALA A 53 14.76 -19.12 -1.32
C ALA A 53 15.23 -18.02 -2.29
N HIS A 54 15.32 -16.76 -1.82
CA HIS A 54 15.67 -15.58 -2.60
C HIS A 54 16.74 -14.74 -1.88
N PRO A 55 17.96 -15.26 -1.69
CA PRO A 55 19.00 -14.60 -0.89
C PRO A 55 19.47 -13.25 -1.46
N ASN A 56 19.21 -12.99 -2.75
CA ASN A 56 19.55 -11.74 -3.44
C ASN A 56 18.36 -10.75 -3.47
N ALA A 57 17.27 -11.04 -2.77
CA ALA A 57 16.11 -10.20 -2.77
C ALA A 57 16.41 -8.81 -2.17
N TRP A 58 15.69 -7.80 -2.64
CA TRP A 58 15.80 -6.41 -2.19
C TRP A 58 14.45 -5.69 -2.23
N LEU A 59 14.36 -4.57 -1.52
CA LEU A 59 13.16 -3.74 -1.47
C LEU A 59 13.28 -2.54 -2.42
N ASP A 60 12.31 -2.41 -3.32
CA ASP A 60 12.21 -1.35 -4.33
C ASP A 60 11.04 -0.43 -3.98
N VAL A 61 11.32 0.77 -3.49
CA VAL A 61 10.30 1.75 -3.09
C VAL A 61 10.13 2.76 -4.21
N ASN A 62 8.95 2.78 -4.83
CA ASN A 62 8.60 3.78 -5.83
C ASN A 62 7.62 4.79 -5.24
N THR A 63 8.08 6.04 -5.06
CA THR A 63 7.31 7.11 -4.42
C THR A 63 6.23 7.68 -5.34
N ASN A 64 6.36 7.65 -6.68
CA ASN A 64 5.28 8.14 -7.54
C ASN A 64 4.09 7.18 -7.60
N ARG A 65 4.37 5.87 -7.52
CA ARG A 65 3.36 4.80 -7.53
C ARG A 65 2.85 4.45 -6.14
N GLN A 66 3.53 4.91 -5.09
CA GLN A 66 3.21 4.57 -3.71
C GLN A 66 3.17 3.05 -3.52
N ARG A 67 4.25 2.38 -3.95
CA ARG A 67 4.44 0.93 -3.84
C ARG A 67 5.82 0.58 -3.30
N VAL A 68 5.88 -0.53 -2.57
CA VAL A 68 7.13 -1.25 -2.29
C VAL A 68 7.07 -2.59 -3.02
N TYR A 69 8.13 -2.94 -3.74
CA TYR A 69 8.26 -4.23 -4.38
C TYR A 69 9.35 -5.05 -3.70
N VAL A 70 9.05 -6.32 -3.41
CA VAL A 70 10.08 -7.30 -3.06
C VAL A 70 10.58 -7.89 -4.38
N LYS A 71 11.87 -7.70 -4.70
CA LYS A 71 12.42 -8.08 -6.01
C LYS A 71 13.59 -9.02 -5.87
N ASP A 72 13.73 -9.93 -6.81
CA ASP A 72 14.91 -10.77 -7.02
C ASP A 72 15.33 -10.66 -8.48
N GLY A 73 16.48 -10.02 -8.73
CA GLY A 73 16.86 -9.56 -10.07
C GLY A 73 15.79 -8.67 -10.71
N ARG A 74 15.25 -9.11 -11.85
CA ARG A 74 14.17 -8.43 -12.60
C ARG A 74 12.77 -8.87 -12.17
N GLN A 75 12.65 -9.93 -11.38
CA GLN A 75 11.36 -10.47 -10.97
C GLN A 75 10.82 -9.69 -9.77
N THR A 76 9.55 -9.30 -9.84
CA THR A 76 8.79 -8.83 -8.68
C THR A 76 8.14 -10.02 -7.99
N LEU A 77 8.63 -10.34 -6.80
CA LEU A 77 8.10 -11.43 -5.97
C LEU A 77 6.80 -11.03 -5.27
N TYR A 78 6.67 -9.77 -4.83
CA TYR A 78 5.49 -9.26 -4.13
C TYR A 78 5.39 -7.74 -4.27
N THR A 79 4.17 -7.21 -4.24
CA THR A 79 3.90 -5.77 -4.26
C THR A 79 3.11 -5.36 -3.02
N MET A 80 3.58 -4.34 -2.33
CA MET A 80 2.93 -3.73 -1.17
C MET A 80 2.43 -2.35 -1.54
N TYR A 81 1.23 -1.98 -1.07
CA TYR A 81 0.82 -0.58 -0.96
C TYR A 81 1.73 0.12 0.04
N CYS A 82 2.12 1.36 -0.25
CA CYS A 82 2.76 2.20 0.74
C CYS A 82 2.24 3.64 0.71
N SER A 83 2.56 4.41 1.73
CA SER A 83 2.47 5.87 1.71
C SER A 83 3.78 6.45 2.24
N THR A 84 4.50 7.14 1.37
CA THR A 84 5.82 7.73 1.62
C THR A 84 5.71 9.17 2.12
N GLY A 85 6.84 9.76 2.49
CA GLY A 85 6.92 11.15 2.91
C GLY A 85 6.68 12.10 1.75
N THR A 86 6.16 13.29 2.04
CA THR A 86 5.83 14.31 1.04
C THR A 86 6.29 15.71 1.45
N GLY A 87 6.34 16.63 0.48
CA GLY A 87 6.73 18.04 0.69
C GLY A 87 8.15 18.18 1.25
N MET A 88 8.32 19.03 2.26
CA MET A 88 9.62 19.24 2.94
C MET A 88 10.13 18.00 3.67
N ASN A 89 9.25 17.03 3.95
CA ASN A 89 9.57 15.78 4.63
C ASN A 89 9.48 14.58 3.65
N ALA A 90 9.83 14.80 2.38
CA ALA A 90 9.85 13.75 1.38
C ALA A 90 10.76 12.58 1.79
N THR A 91 10.34 11.34 1.49
CA THR A 91 11.23 10.18 1.69
C THR A 91 12.47 10.35 0.80
N PRO A 92 13.69 10.30 1.35
CA PRO A 92 14.90 10.50 0.56
C PRO A 92 15.07 9.37 -0.44
N THR A 93 15.42 9.73 -1.68
CA THR A 93 15.76 8.78 -2.73
C THR A 93 17.22 8.33 -2.59
N GLY A 94 17.54 7.13 -3.09
CA GLY A 94 18.89 6.58 -3.01
C GLY A 94 18.91 5.08 -2.78
N THR A 95 20.11 4.56 -2.49
CA THR A 95 20.31 3.17 -2.08
C THR A 95 20.71 3.13 -0.61
N PHE A 96 19.98 2.35 0.16
CA PHE A 96 20.10 2.17 1.60
C PHE A 96 20.11 0.68 1.94
N HIS A 97 20.25 0.38 3.23
CA HIS A 97 20.21 -0.99 3.73
C HIS A 97 19.43 -1.03 5.04
N ILE A 98 18.69 -2.12 5.25
CA ILE A 98 17.98 -2.36 6.50
C ILE A 98 18.98 -2.35 7.66
N GLN A 99 18.67 -1.57 8.68
CA GLN A 99 19.49 -1.43 9.89
C GLN A 99 18.99 -2.38 10.98
N ALA A 100 19.73 -2.47 12.09
CA ALA A 100 19.48 -3.46 13.13
C ALA A 100 18.23 -3.12 13.96
N GLU A 101 17.89 -1.84 14.04
CA GLU A 101 16.81 -1.31 14.86
C GLU A 101 15.45 -1.68 14.27
N ARG A 102 14.65 -2.38 15.06
CA ARG A 102 13.25 -2.69 14.77
C ARG A 102 12.48 -2.91 16.06
N GLY A 103 11.16 -2.79 16.02
CA GLY A 103 10.34 -3.00 17.20
C GLY A 103 8.85 -3.15 16.90
N LYS A 104 8.10 -3.63 17.90
CA LYS A 104 6.67 -3.91 17.75
C LYS A 104 5.81 -2.66 17.68
N VAL A 105 6.16 -1.62 18.44
CA VAL A 105 5.42 -0.36 18.55
C VAL A 105 6.41 0.77 18.80
N PHE A 106 6.14 1.96 18.28
CA PHE A 106 6.72 3.22 18.75
C PHE A 106 5.63 4.28 18.84
N TYR A 107 5.90 5.36 19.58
CA TYR A 107 5.08 6.56 19.60
C TYR A 107 5.98 7.79 19.67
N ASN A 108 5.74 8.78 18.81
CA ASN A 108 6.45 10.05 18.81
C ASN A 108 5.49 11.19 19.27
N PRO A 109 5.68 11.74 20.48
CA PRO A 109 4.86 12.84 20.98
C PRO A 109 4.93 14.11 20.13
N THR A 110 6.04 14.36 19.42
CA THR A 110 6.22 15.55 18.58
C THR A 110 5.33 15.53 17.35
N SER A 111 5.19 14.36 16.69
CA SER A 111 4.27 14.21 15.56
C SER A 111 2.85 13.85 16.01
N GLY A 112 2.67 13.40 17.26
CA GLY A 112 1.39 12.89 17.77
C GLY A 112 1.04 11.50 17.26
N GLU A 113 1.94 10.85 16.51
CA GLU A 113 1.73 9.57 15.84
C GLU A 113 2.68 8.50 16.35
N GLY A 114 2.20 7.27 16.41
CA GLY A 114 3.00 6.06 16.51
C GLY A 114 2.75 5.11 15.35
N ALA A 115 3.36 3.93 15.38
CA ALA A 115 3.00 2.83 14.50
C ALA A 115 3.45 1.49 15.05
N ARG A 116 3.05 0.40 14.37
CA ARG A 116 3.44 -0.96 14.69
C ARG A 116 4.46 -1.51 13.68
N TYR A 117 5.20 -2.52 14.12
CA TYR A 117 6.11 -3.33 13.30
C TYR A 117 7.13 -2.48 12.53
N TRP A 118 7.86 -1.64 13.24
CA TRP A 118 8.80 -0.71 12.63
C TRP A 118 10.15 -1.37 12.36
N VAL A 119 10.78 -1.04 11.22
CA VAL A 119 12.12 -1.48 10.81
C VAL A 119 12.89 -0.29 10.25
N SER A 120 14.07 -0.02 10.82
CA SER A 120 14.92 1.09 10.38
C SER A 120 15.66 0.77 9.09
N TRP A 121 15.80 1.76 8.22
CA TRP A 121 16.59 1.66 6.98
C TRP A 121 17.52 2.85 6.74
N LYS A 122 17.41 3.93 7.53
CA LYS A 122 18.32 5.08 7.49
C LYS A 122 18.31 5.85 8.82
N ASP A 123 19.48 6.41 9.16
CA ASP A 123 19.74 7.27 10.32
C ASP A 123 19.33 6.68 11.68
N HIS A 124 19.43 5.36 11.85
CA HIS A 124 19.33 4.68 13.15
C HIS A 124 18.02 4.96 13.90
N GLY A 125 16.89 4.70 13.23
CA GLY A 125 15.56 4.81 13.81
C GLY A 125 14.78 6.07 13.41
N VAL A 126 15.35 6.94 12.58
CA VAL A 126 14.65 8.12 12.05
C VAL A 126 13.78 7.75 10.85
N TYR A 127 14.28 6.93 9.92
CA TYR A 127 13.56 6.52 8.73
C TYR A 127 13.21 5.04 8.77
N LEU A 128 11.91 4.76 8.76
CA LEU A 128 11.35 3.46 9.10
C LEU A 128 10.44 2.94 7.99
N PHE A 129 10.39 1.62 7.80
CA PHE A 129 9.17 0.93 7.34
C PHE A 129 8.30 0.67 8.56
N HIS A 130 6.99 0.93 8.49
CA HIS A 130 6.06 0.64 9.60
C HIS A 130 4.60 0.57 9.12
N SER A 131 3.68 0.11 9.96
CA SER A 131 2.25 0.10 9.64
C SER A 131 1.69 1.51 9.45
N VAL A 132 0.47 1.63 8.92
CA VAL A 132 -0.35 2.85 9.08
C VAL A 132 -0.38 3.32 10.55
N PRO A 133 -0.52 4.64 10.81
CA PRO A 133 -0.23 5.20 12.13
C PRO A 133 -1.29 4.87 13.17
N ILE A 134 -0.85 4.86 14.42
CA ILE A 134 -1.68 4.75 15.63
C ILE A 134 -1.58 6.03 16.47
N ASP A 135 -2.60 6.30 17.27
CA ASP A 135 -2.60 7.38 18.25
C ASP A 135 -1.86 7.01 19.55
N LYS A 136 -1.85 7.93 20.52
CA LYS A 136 -1.23 7.73 21.84
C LYS A 136 -1.83 6.59 22.66
N HIS A 137 -3.05 6.17 22.34
CA HIS A 137 -3.76 5.06 22.99
C HIS A 137 -3.55 3.74 22.24
N GLY A 138 -2.85 3.77 21.11
CA GLY A 138 -2.53 2.62 20.28
C GLY A 138 -3.65 2.22 19.32
N ALA A 139 -4.66 3.07 19.14
CA ALA A 139 -5.72 2.89 18.15
C ALA A 139 -5.26 3.40 16.78
N TYR A 140 -5.58 2.70 15.69
CA TYR A 140 -5.25 3.16 14.34
C TYR A 140 -5.99 4.45 14.00
N ILE A 141 -5.37 5.31 13.20
CA ILE A 141 -5.93 6.59 12.74
C ILE A 141 -6.50 6.39 11.33
N PRO A 142 -7.82 6.16 11.15
CA PRO A 142 -8.36 5.71 9.87
C PRO A 142 -8.14 6.70 8.73
N LYS A 143 -8.26 8.01 9.02
CA LYS A 143 -8.06 9.07 8.02
C LYS A 143 -6.65 9.03 7.38
N GLU A 144 -5.63 8.71 8.18
CA GLU A 144 -4.26 8.54 7.71
C GLU A 144 -4.08 7.22 6.96
N ALA A 145 -4.68 6.15 7.49
CA ALA A 145 -4.62 4.82 6.90
C ALA A 145 -5.31 4.74 5.52
N GLU A 146 -6.38 5.50 5.31
CA GLU A 146 -7.12 5.58 4.05
C GLU A 146 -6.31 6.19 2.89
N GLN A 147 -5.18 6.85 3.16
CA GLN A 147 -4.27 7.37 2.13
C GLN A 147 -3.33 6.29 1.57
N LEU A 148 -3.23 5.13 2.26
CA LEU A 148 -2.33 4.05 1.90
C LEU A 148 -2.45 3.70 0.41
N GLY A 149 -1.32 3.73 -0.31
CA GLY A 149 -1.24 3.36 -1.71
C GLY A 149 -1.83 4.37 -2.70
N LYS A 150 -2.41 5.48 -2.22
CA LYS A 150 -2.99 6.56 -3.04
C LYS A 150 -2.07 7.76 -3.15
N THR A 151 -1.54 8.22 -2.01
CA THR A 151 -0.71 9.43 -1.92
C THR A 151 0.39 9.26 -0.88
N GLY A 152 1.44 10.08 -0.99
CA GLY A 152 2.40 10.26 0.10
C GLY A 152 1.72 10.99 1.25
N ALA A 153 1.83 10.46 2.46
CA ALA A 153 1.11 10.94 3.63
C ALA A 153 1.97 10.94 4.91
N SER A 154 3.25 10.60 4.84
CA SER A 154 4.12 10.50 6.02
C SER A 154 5.09 11.69 6.17
N HIS A 155 5.88 11.65 7.23
CA HIS A 155 6.98 12.58 7.52
C HIS A 155 8.36 12.00 7.16
N GLY A 156 8.44 11.16 6.12
CA GLY A 156 9.68 10.60 5.58
C GLY A 156 9.74 9.07 5.64
N CYS A 157 9.01 8.45 6.54
CA CYS A 157 8.91 6.99 6.64
C CYS A 157 8.09 6.35 5.50
N VAL A 158 8.21 5.04 5.32
CA VAL A 158 7.40 4.25 4.39
C VAL A 158 6.30 3.54 5.19
N ARG A 159 5.08 4.09 5.15
CA ARG A 159 3.89 3.48 5.77
C ARG A 159 3.42 2.31 4.91
N LEU A 160 3.04 1.19 5.52
CA LEU A 160 2.54 -0.02 4.88
C LEU A 160 1.20 -0.45 5.48
N SER A 161 0.51 -1.42 4.87
CA SER A 161 -0.58 -2.12 5.55
C SER A 161 -0.07 -2.79 6.84
N VAL A 162 -0.97 -3.12 7.77
CA VAL A 162 -0.60 -3.79 9.02
C VAL A 162 0.06 -5.14 8.74
N ALA A 163 -0.51 -5.93 7.83
CA ALA A 163 0.02 -7.24 7.47
C ALA A 163 1.38 -7.14 6.77
N ASP A 164 1.55 -6.20 5.82
CA ASP A 164 2.82 -6.03 5.11
C ASP A 164 3.91 -5.54 6.06
N ALA A 165 3.61 -4.59 6.95
CA ALA A 165 4.56 -4.11 7.96
C ALA A 165 5.00 -5.24 8.89
N GLN A 166 4.05 -6.09 9.33
CA GLN A 166 4.36 -7.25 10.14
C GLN A 166 5.27 -8.24 9.40
N TRP A 167 4.99 -8.49 8.11
CA TRP A 167 5.83 -9.37 7.30
C TRP A 167 7.24 -8.81 7.15
N VAL A 168 7.39 -7.51 6.86
CA VAL A 168 8.69 -6.82 6.78
C VAL A 168 9.43 -6.95 8.11
N TYR A 169 8.78 -6.64 9.23
CA TYR A 169 9.39 -6.77 10.56
C TYR A 169 9.94 -8.16 10.87
N GLN A 170 9.20 -9.20 10.49
CA GLN A 170 9.55 -10.60 10.78
C GLN A 170 10.59 -11.19 9.83
N HIS A 171 10.54 -10.84 8.53
CA HIS A 171 11.25 -11.61 7.51
C HIS A 171 12.38 -10.84 6.83
N VAL A 172 12.30 -9.51 6.73
CA VAL A 172 13.32 -8.71 6.05
C VAL A 172 14.59 -8.66 6.91
N PRO A 173 15.72 -9.24 6.45
CA PRO A 173 16.91 -9.34 7.27
C PRO A 173 17.67 -8.01 7.35
N TYR A 174 18.48 -7.87 8.41
CA TYR A 174 19.50 -6.83 8.50
C TYR A 174 20.39 -6.85 7.26
N GLY A 175 20.76 -5.67 6.76
CA GLY A 175 21.61 -5.53 5.58
C GLY A 175 20.91 -5.78 4.25
N MET A 176 19.62 -6.13 4.21
CA MET A 176 18.88 -6.22 2.95
C MET A 176 18.86 -4.85 2.27
N LYS A 177 19.17 -4.83 0.96
CA LYS A 177 19.20 -3.60 0.16
C LYS A 177 17.80 -3.00 0.03
N VAL A 178 17.73 -1.68 0.13
CA VAL A 178 16.56 -0.86 -0.11
C VAL A 178 16.92 0.19 -1.15
N VAL A 179 16.17 0.29 -2.24
CA VAL A 179 16.34 1.38 -3.23
C VAL A 179 15.05 2.18 -3.24
N ILE A 180 15.18 3.50 -3.15
CA ILE A 180 14.07 4.44 -3.14
C ILE A 180 14.21 5.39 -4.32
N HIS A 181 13.16 5.49 -5.14
CA HIS A 181 13.09 6.36 -6.31
C HIS A 181 11.67 6.84 -6.55
N ALA A 182 11.52 7.80 -7.47
CA ALA A 182 10.24 8.36 -7.88
C ALA A 182 9.73 7.67 -9.15
#